data_AF-A0A953BY53-F1
#
_entry.id   AF-A0A953BY53-F1
#
_cell.length_a   1.000
_cell.length_b   1.000
_cell.length_c   1.000
_cell.angle_alpha   90.00
_cell.angle_beta   90.00
_cell.angle_gamma   90.00
#
_symmetry.space_group_name_H-M   'P 1'
#
loop_
_entity.id
_entity.type
_entity.pdbx_description
1 polymer ?
#
loop_
_entity_poly.entity_id
_entity_poly.type
_entity_poly.pdbx_seq_one_letter_code
_entity_poly.pdbx_strand_id
1 'polypeptide(L)' 'MATNAELLAEAEAARHRLLTGTLEAEIRTADGESVKYAAADVTRLDAYIAQLRSKIAPRARSIRVLY' A
#
# COMPACT_ATOMS: atom_id res chain seq x y z
N MET A 1 -1.79 16.26 3.38
CA MET A 1 -1.33 15.30 2.36
C MET A 1 -0.73 14.13 3.12
N ALA A 2 -1.36 12.96 3.09
CA ALA A 2 -0.75 11.76 3.66
C ALA A 2 0.43 11.34 2.77
N THR A 3 1.57 11.05 3.37
CA THR A 3 2.75 10.57 2.63
C THR A 3 2.56 9.12 2.20
N ASN A 4 3.26 8.68 1.15
CA ASN A 4 3.20 7.28 0.69
C ASN A 4 3.53 6.28 1.81
N ALA A 5 4.38 6.66 2.77
CA ALA A 5 4.73 5.84 3.92
C ALA A 5 3.55 5.69 4.91
N GLU A 6 2.78 6.75 5.15
CA GLU A 6 1.56 6.69 5.98
C GLU A 6 0.49 5.82 5.31
N LEU A 7 0.29 5.98 4.00
CA LEU A 7 -0.65 5.18 3.22
C LEU A 7 -0.28 3.68 3.23
N LEU A 8 1.01 3.37 3.20
CA LEU A 8 1.49 1.99 3.30
C LEU A 8 1.13 1.38 4.66
N ALA A 9 1.39 2.12 5.75
CA ALA A 9 1.07 1.65 7.11
C ALA A 9 -0.45 1.44 7.30
N GLU A 10 -1.28 2.35 6.78
CA GLU A 10 -2.74 2.21 6.79
C GLU A 10 -3.20 0.97 6.01
N ALA A 11 -2.64 0.75 4.81
CA ALA A 11 -2.96 -0.41 3.98
C ALA A 11 -2.54 -1.74 4.64
N GLU A 12 -1.35 -1.80 5.26
CA GLU A 12 -0.88 -2.97 5.99
C GLU A 12 -1.75 -3.26 7.22
N ALA A 13 -2.17 -2.23 7.96
CA ALA A 13 -3.07 -2.38 9.10
C ALA A 13 -4.47 -2.87 8.67
N ALA A 14 -5.01 -2.34 7.57
CA ALA A 14 -6.27 -2.80 7.00
C ALA A 14 -6.19 -4.26 6.55
N ARG A 15 -5.10 -4.65 5.88
CA ARG A 15 -4.85 -6.05 5.48
C ARG A 15 -4.82 -6.98 6.69
N HIS A 16 -4.11 -6.60 7.75
CA HIS A 16 -4.08 -7.40 8.97
C HIS A 16 -5.48 -7.58 9.54
N ARG A 17 -6.26 -6.50 9.67
CA ARG A 17 -7.65 -6.55 10.15
C ARG A 17 -8.54 -7.48 9.32
N LEU A 18 -8.46 -7.39 7.99
CA LEU A 18 -9.21 -8.28 7.09
C LEU A 18 -8.84 -9.75 7.32
N LEU A 19 -7.55 -10.05 7.47
CA LEU A 19 -7.07 -11.40 7.79
C LEU A 19 -7.44 -11.85 9.21
N THR A 20 -7.63 -10.94 10.16
CA THR A 20 -8.03 -11.28 11.53
C THR A 20 -9.54 -11.54 11.68
N GLY A 21 -10.32 -11.43 10.60
CA GLY A 21 -11.76 -11.67 10.60
C GLY A 21 -12.63 -10.42 10.45
N THR A 22 -12.04 -9.28 10.11
CA THR A 22 -12.83 -8.10 9.72
C THR A 22 -13.36 -8.30 8.30
N LEU A 23 -14.65 -8.05 8.08
CA LEU A 23 -15.27 -8.26 6.77
C LEU A 23 -14.85 -7.19 5.75
N GLU A 24 -14.70 -5.94 6.20
CA GLU A 24 -14.43 -4.78 5.35
C GLU A 24 -13.53 -3.77 6.08
N ALA A 25 -12.58 -3.18 5.35
CA ALA A 25 -11.70 -2.13 5.84
C ALA A 25 -11.68 -0.96 4.87
N GLU A 26 -11.88 0.25 5.39
CA GLU A 26 -11.74 1.48 4.61
C GLU A 26 -10.31 2.00 4.73
N ILE A 27 -9.67 2.26 3.60
CA ILE A 27 -8.36 2.90 3.54
C ILE A 27 -8.41 4.14 2.66
N ARG A 28 -7.65 5.16 3.04
CA ARG A 28 -7.44 6.34 2.21
C ARG A 28 -6.35 6.06 1.19
N THR A 29 -6.59 6.43 -0.07
CA THR A 29 -5.59 6.36 -1.14
C THR A 29 -4.81 7.66 -1.27
N ALA A 30 -3.73 7.64 -2.05
CA ALA A 30 -2.91 8.82 -2.33
C ALA A 30 -3.70 9.97 -2.97
N ASP A 31 -4.79 9.65 -3.66
CA ASP A 31 -5.70 10.58 -4.32
C ASP A 31 -6.68 11.26 -3.33
N GLY A 32 -6.65 10.87 -2.06
CA GLY A 32 -7.56 11.37 -1.03
C GLY A 32 -8.93 10.70 -1.04
N GLU A 33 -9.12 9.65 -1.85
CA GLU A 33 -10.33 8.85 -1.88
C GLU A 33 -10.32 7.77 -0.79
N SER A 34 -11.46 7.56 -0.14
CA SER A 34 -11.67 6.41 0.75
C SER A 34 -12.10 5.21 -0.10
N VAL A 35 -11.25 4.18 -0.15
CA VAL A 35 -11.56 2.92 -0.84
C VAL A 35 -11.83 1.84 0.21
N LYS A 36 -12.99 1.20 0.10
CA LYS A 36 -13.35 0.06 0.94
C LYS A 36 -12.86 -1.22 0.30
N TYR A 37 -12.09 -2.00 1.05
CA TYR A 37 -11.64 -3.33 0.67
C TYR A 37 -12.36 -4.36 1.53
N ALA A 38 -12.99 -5.33 0.89
CA ALA A 38 -13.53 -6.51 1.56
C ALA A 38 -12.45 -7.60 1.68
N ALA A 39 -12.70 -8.61 2.51
CA ALA A 39 -11.85 -9.80 2.58
C ALA A 39 -11.65 -10.48 1.19
N ALA A 40 -12.62 -10.35 0.28
CA ALA A 40 -12.52 -10.83 -1.09
C ALA A 40 -11.51 -10.05 -1.95
N ASP A 41 -11.25 -8.79 -1.64
CA ASP A 41 -10.33 -7.91 -2.38
C ASP A 41 -8.92 -7.87 -1.76
N VAL A 42 -8.61 -8.76 -0.81
CA VAL A 42 -7.28 -8.83 -0.17
C VAL A 42 -6.15 -8.94 -1.20
N THR A 43 -6.36 -9.68 -2.29
CA THR A 43 -5.35 -9.78 -3.37
C THR A 43 -5.09 -8.43 -4.06
N ARG A 44 -6.13 -7.61 -4.25
CA ARG A 44 -5.97 -6.24 -4.80
C ARG A 44 -5.27 -5.33 -3.80
N LEU A 45 -5.60 -5.45 -2.52
CA LEU A 45 -4.94 -4.69 -1.46
C LEU A 45 -3.44 -5.02 -1.39
N ASP A 46 -3.06 -6.29 -1.52
CA ASP A 46 -1.66 -6.76 -1.55
C ASP A 46 -0.89 -6.15 -2.74
N ALA A 47 -1.50 -6.14 -3.93
CA ALA A 47 -0.92 -5.51 -5.12
C ALA A 47 -0.71 -3.99 -4.92
N TYR A 48 -1.66 -3.31 -4.29
CA TYR A 48 -1.55 -1.88 -3.99
C TYR A 48 -0.42 -1.59 -2.98
N ILE A 49 -0.31 -2.41 -1.92
CA ILE A 49 0.80 -2.35 -0.95
C ILE A 49 2.14 -2.52 -1.67
N ALA A 50 2.27 -3.52 -2.55
CA ALA A 50 3.49 -3.75 -3.31
C ALA A 50 3.86 -2.56 -4.22
N GLN A 51 2.87 -1.93 -4.83
CA GLN A 51 3.06 -0.73 -5.65
C GLN A 51 3.52 0.46 -4.79
N LEU A 52 2.90 0.68 -3.62
CA LEU A 52 3.30 1.71 -2.66
C LEU A 52 4.74 1.49 -2.18
N ARG A 53 5.10 0.26 -1.79
CA ARG A 53 6.49 -0.08 -1.41
C ARG A 53 7.48 0.23 -2.53
N SER A 54 7.11 -0.04 -3.77
CA SER A 54 7.95 0.28 -4.93
C SER A 54 8.11 1.78 -5.19
N LYS A 55 7.10 2.60 -4.84
CA LYS A 55 7.17 4.06 -4.92
C LYS A 55 7.99 4.69 -3.79
N ILE A 56 7.96 4.08 -2.60
CA ILE A 56 8.72 4.53 -1.43
C ILE A 56 10.18 4.08 -1.51
N ALA A 57 10.43 2.88 -2.06
CA ALA A 57 11.76 2.37 -2.27
C ALA A 57 12.55 3.38 -3.13
N PRO A 58 13.66 3.94 -2.61
CA PRO A 58 14.51 4.80 -3.42
C PRO A 58 14.97 3.95 -4.60
N ARG A 59 14.59 4.35 -5.81
CA ARG A 59 15.04 3.71 -7.04
C ARG A 59 16.55 3.69 -6.97
N ALA A 60 17.12 2.53 -6.62
CA ALA A 60 18.55 2.37 -6.41
C ALA A 60 19.20 2.87 -7.69
N ARG A 61 19.82 4.04 -7.57
CA ARG A 61 20.37 4.77 -8.69
C ARG A 61 21.40 3.84 -9.30
N SER A 62 21.15 3.37 -10.51
CA SER A 62 22.11 2.62 -11.28
C SER A 62 23.34 3.51 -11.42
N ILE A 63 24.35 3.29 -10.57
CA ILE A 63 25.64 3.94 -10.70
C ILE A 63 26.26 3.26 -11.91
N ARG A 64 26.12 3.89 -13.07
CA ARG A 64 26.88 3.54 -14.26
C ARG A 64 28.31 4.00 -14.03
N VAL A 65 29.12 3.12 -13.46
CA VAL A 65 30.58 3.29 -13.46
C VAL A 65 31.05 3.06 -14.90
N LEU A 66 31.46 4.14 -15.57
CA LEU A 66 32.21 4.06 -16.82
C LEU A 66 33.69 4.01 -16.42
N TYR A 67 34.41 2.99 -16.91
CA TYR A 67 35.86 2.83 -16.79
C TYR A 67 36.50 3.15 -18.15
#